data_AF-A0A0F9GHK7-F1
#
_entry.id   AF-A0A0F9GHK7-F1
#
_cell.length_a   1.000
_cell.length_b   1.000
_cell.length_c   1.000
_cell.angle_alpha   90.00
_cell.angle_beta   90.00
_cell.angle_gamma   90.00
#
_symmetry.space_group_name_H-M   'P 1'
#
loop_
_entity.id
_entity.type
_entity.pdbx_description
1 polymer ?
#
loop_
_entity_poly.entity_id
_entity_poly.type
_entity_poly.pdbx_seq_one_letter_code
_entity_poly.pdbx_strand_id
1 'polypeptide(L)'
;IKEGLYRYVSRVGKKINSIAVMANAWDNRKDVFSAVAVVIGIVGARLGVLVLDPIAAIVVAFFILRIGYFISFQSASELLDIAPPKPILEQIKKIALGVEGIEHITDVRARKTGPYLIVDLKVEIDSKMSVADSHHAAGVVKREIMRKMPDVSDVMVHVNPHIAHD
;
A
#
# COMPACT_ATOMS: atom_id res chain seq x y z
N ILE A 1 8.70 3.49 24.91
CA ILE A 1 8.83 2.25 24.08
C ILE A 1 8.52 2.54 22.60
N LYS A 2 7.31 3.01 22.24
CA LYS A 2 6.94 3.28 20.82
C LYS A 2 7.78 4.36 20.11
N GLU A 3 8.15 5.45 20.77
CA GLU A 3 9.09 6.46 20.21
C GLU A 3 10.51 5.89 20.00
N GLY A 4 10.93 4.96 20.86
CA GLY A 4 12.19 4.23 20.69
C GLY A 4 12.16 3.30 19.47
N LEU A 5 11.02 2.63 19.26
CA LEU A 5 10.77 1.81 18.07
C LEU A 5 10.72 2.67 16.79
N TYR A 6 10.03 3.81 16.82
CA TYR A 6 10.05 4.79 15.73
C TYR A 6 11.47 5.23 15.38
N ARG A 7 12.27 5.64 16.38
CA ARG A 7 13.66 6.05 16.18
C ARG A 7 14.55 4.92 15.69
N TYR A 8 14.29 3.67 16.09
CA TYR A 8 15.01 2.49 15.63
C TYR A 8 14.66 2.15 14.17
N VAL A 9 13.37 2.00 13.85
CA VAL A 9 12.87 1.71 12.50
C VAL A 9 13.24 2.84 11.53
N SER A 10 13.18 4.11 11.96
CA SER A 10 13.62 5.25 11.14
C SER A 10 15.14 5.26 10.92
N ARG A 11 15.96 4.89 11.91
CA ARG A 11 17.41 4.73 11.72
C ARG A 11 17.71 3.61 10.73
N VAL A 12 17.08 2.45 10.90
CA VAL A 12 17.27 1.30 10.02
C VAL A 12 16.81 1.65 8.61
N GLY A 13 15.62 2.26 8.46
CA GLY A 13 15.07 2.71 7.17
C GLY A 13 15.96 3.69 6.42
N LYS A 14 16.58 4.65 7.13
CA LYS A 14 17.58 5.56 6.54
C LYS A 14 18.88 4.85 6.16
N LYS A 15 19.30 3.85 6.94
CA LYS A 15 20.55 3.10 6.70
C LYS A 15 20.46 2.18 5.48
N ILE A 16 19.26 1.67 5.18
CA ILE A 16 19.00 0.81 4.02
C ILE A 16 18.31 1.54 2.85
N ASN A 17 18.16 2.87 2.93
CA ASN A 17 17.47 3.71 1.93
C ASN A 17 16.09 3.16 1.50
N SER A 18 15.36 2.52 2.43
CA SER A 18 14.08 1.89 2.13
C SER A 18 12.93 2.82 2.45
N ILE A 19 12.26 3.29 1.40
CA ILE A 19 11.04 4.08 1.45
C ILE A 19 9.95 3.32 2.23
N ALA A 20 9.85 2.01 2.04
CA ALA A 20 8.91 1.14 2.74
C ALA A 20 9.14 1.11 4.26
N VAL A 21 10.39 1.02 4.72
CA VAL A 21 10.71 1.04 6.16
C VAL A 21 10.51 2.44 6.76
N MET A 22 10.76 3.50 5.99
CA MET A 22 10.44 4.86 6.40
C MET A 22 8.93 5.12 6.49
N ALA A 23 8.12 4.59 5.56
CA ALA A 23 6.67 4.68 5.59
C ALA A 23 6.09 3.98 6.82
N ASN A 24 6.58 2.77 7.13
CA ASN A 24 6.20 2.04 8.34
C ASN A 24 6.63 2.77 9.63
N ALA A 25 7.79 3.44 9.62
CA ALA A 25 8.17 4.31 10.74
C ALA A 25 7.17 5.47 10.93
N TRP A 26 6.65 6.04 9.84
CA TRP A 26 5.71 7.15 9.90
C TRP A 26 4.32 6.74 10.41
N ASP A 27 3.83 5.57 10.01
CA ASP A 27 2.59 5.03 10.57
C ASP A 27 2.75 4.68 12.06
N ASN A 28 3.89 4.10 12.46
CA ASN A 28 4.21 3.92 13.88
C ASN A 28 4.24 5.26 14.64
N ARG A 29 4.61 6.37 13.99
CA ARG A 29 4.60 7.71 14.59
C ARG A 29 3.17 8.23 14.80
N LYS A 30 2.23 7.94 13.90
CA LYS A 30 0.80 8.27 14.09
C LYS A 30 0.21 7.52 15.29
N ASP A 31 0.64 6.27 15.49
CA ASP A 31 0.27 5.48 16.66
C ASP A 31 0.88 6.01 17.96
N VAL A 32 2.09 6.60 17.90
CA VAL A 32 2.71 7.32 19.02
C VAL A 32 1.89 8.56 19.37
N PHE A 33 1.48 9.37 18.39
CA PHE A 33 0.67 10.56 18.65
C PHE A 33 -0.70 10.20 19.25
N SER A 34 -1.34 9.16 18.75
CA SER A 34 -2.60 8.64 19.31
C SER A 34 -2.42 8.15 20.75
N ALA A 35 -1.33 7.45 21.05
CA ALA A 35 -1.02 7.00 22.40
C ALA A 35 -0.67 8.16 23.35
N VAL A 36 0.03 9.18 22.87
CA VAL A 36 0.35 10.39 23.64
C VAL A 36 -0.92 11.18 23.97
N ALA A 37 -1.87 11.31 23.03
CA ALA A 37 -3.16 11.94 23.28
C ALA A 37 -3.96 11.20 24.38
N VAL A 38 -3.95 9.86 24.36
CA VAL A 38 -4.56 9.02 25.40
C VAL A 38 -3.89 9.23 26.76
N VAL A 39 -2.55 9.26 26.82
CA VAL A 39 -1.79 9.47 28.07
C VAL A 39 -2.05 10.87 28.65
N ILE A 40 -2.10 11.91 27.81
CA ILE A 40 -2.44 13.28 28.25
C ILE A 40 -3.86 13.30 28.82
N GLY A 41 -4.82 12.61 28.20
CA GLY A 41 -6.18 12.45 28.72
C GLY A 41 -6.22 11.79 30.10
N ILE A 42 -5.45 10.72 30.30
CA ILE A 42 -5.36 9.99 31.59
C ILE A 42 -4.68 10.84 32.67
N VAL A 43 -3.59 11.55 32.33
CA VAL A 43 -2.86 12.41 33.29
C VAL A 43 -3.70 13.65 33.65
N GLY A 44 -4.45 14.21 32.71
CA GLY A 44 -5.39 15.30 32.96
C GLY A 44 -6.55 14.90 33.89
N ALA A 45 -7.05 13.66 33.78
CA ALA A 45 -8.10 13.13 34.66
C ALA A 45 -7.63 12.97 36.13
N ARG A 46 -6.35 12.66 36.32
CA ARG A 46 -5.71 12.47 37.64
C ARG A 46 -5.53 13.77 38.43
N LEU A 47 -5.74 14.95 37.84
CA LEU A 47 -5.59 16.27 38.50
C LEU A 47 -6.80 16.70 39.35
N GLY A 48 -7.75 15.79 39.64
CA GLY A 48 -8.51 15.87 40.90
C GLY A 48 -9.96 16.36 40.86
N VAL A 49 -10.71 16.14 39.78
CA VAL A 49 -12.18 16.32 39.80
C VAL A 49 -12.83 14.95 39.71
N LEU A 50 -13.59 14.54 40.72
CA LEU A 50 -14.16 13.18 40.87
C LEU A 50 -15.02 12.72 39.66
N VAL A 51 -15.54 13.68 38.88
CA VAL A 51 -16.38 13.45 37.69
C VAL A 51 -15.56 13.29 36.40
N LEU A 52 -14.28 13.70 36.41
CA LEU A 52 -13.40 13.57 35.24
C LEU A 52 -12.90 12.14 35.03
N ASP A 53 -12.83 11.32 36.07
CA ASP A 53 -12.29 9.96 35.98
C ASP A 53 -13.15 9.03 35.10
N PRO A 54 -14.50 8.97 35.24
CA PRO A 54 -15.35 8.23 34.31
C PRO A 54 -15.35 8.79 32.89
N ILE A 55 -15.29 10.11 32.73
CA ILE A 55 -15.25 10.77 31.41
C ILE A 55 -13.94 10.41 30.68
N ALA A 56 -12.82 10.48 31.38
CA ALA A 56 -11.53 10.10 30.83
C ALA A 56 -11.50 8.61 30.48
N ALA A 57 -12.06 7.74 31.32
CA ALA A 57 -12.18 6.31 31.02
C ALA A 57 -12.98 6.06 29.73
N ILE A 58 -14.11 6.76 29.52
CA ILE A 58 -14.91 6.66 28.29
C ILE A 58 -14.10 7.13 27.07
N VAL A 59 -13.39 8.26 27.19
CA VAL A 59 -12.56 8.79 26.11
C VAL A 59 -11.46 7.79 25.73
N VAL A 60 -10.75 7.24 26.72
CA VAL A 60 -9.70 6.23 26.50
C VAL A 60 -10.29 4.97 25.87
N ALA A 61 -11.43 4.47 26.36
CA ALA A 61 -12.11 3.32 25.80
C ALA A 61 -12.51 3.54 24.33
N PHE A 62 -13.03 4.73 24.00
CA PHE A 62 -13.34 5.11 22.62
C PHE A 62 -12.10 5.07 21.72
N PHE A 63 -10.97 5.62 22.17
CA PHE A 63 -9.72 5.56 21.40
C PHE A 63 -9.22 4.13 21.20
N ILE A 64 -9.27 3.29 22.25
CA ILE A 64 -8.88 1.88 22.16
C ILE A 64 -9.77 1.15 21.15
N LEU A 65 -11.08 1.31 21.24
CA LEU A 65 -12.03 0.71 20.30
C LEU A 65 -11.80 1.18 18.86
N ARG A 66 -11.55 2.48 18.66
CA ARG A 66 -11.26 3.05 17.34
C ARG A 66 -9.99 2.47 16.72
N ILE A 67 -8.91 2.37 17.51
CA ILE A 67 -7.64 1.79 17.07
C ILE A 67 -7.82 0.30 16.77
N GLY A 68 -8.49 -0.44 17.66
CA GLY A 68 -8.80 -1.85 17.48
C GLY A 68 -9.61 -2.11 16.20
N TYR A 69 -10.65 -1.30 15.95
CA TYR A 69 -11.45 -1.36 14.73
C TYR A 69 -10.60 -1.09 13.48
N PHE A 70 -9.77 -0.03 13.50
CA PHE A 70 -8.92 0.33 12.36
C PHE A 70 -7.93 -0.79 12.00
N ILE A 71 -7.22 -1.34 13.00
CA ILE A 71 -6.27 -2.43 12.80
C ILE A 71 -6.99 -3.68 12.29
N SER A 72 -8.13 -4.03 12.90
CA SER A 72 -8.90 -5.21 12.48
C SER A 72 -9.40 -5.09 11.05
N PHE A 73 -9.91 -3.91 10.67
CA PHE A 73 -10.35 -3.64 9.30
C PHE A 73 -9.18 -3.71 8.31
N GLN A 74 -8.03 -3.14 8.65
CA GLN A 74 -6.85 -3.20 7.80
C GLN A 74 -6.36 -4.64 7.60
N SER A 75 -6.25 -5.44 8.68
CA SER A 75 -5.86 -6.84 8.59
C SER A 75 -6.86 -7.68 7.80
N ALA A 76 -8.17 -7.47 8.00
CA ALA A 76 -9.20 -8.12 7.21
C ALA A 76 -9.10 -7.73 5.73
N SER A 77 -8.82 -6.46 5.43
CA SER A 77 -8.65 -5.97 4.07
C SER A 77 -7.45 -6.61 3.36
N GLU A 78 -6.35 -6.83 4.09
CA GLU A 78 -5.18 -7.53 3.57
C GLU A 78 -5.46 -9.03 3.34
N LEU A 79 -6.21 -9.68 4.22
CA LEU A 79 -6.62 -11.08 4.05
C LEU A 79 -7.61 -11.29 2.89
N LEU A 80 -8.45 -10.29 2.62
CA LEU A 80 -9.44 -10.33 1.54
C LEU A 80 -8.87 -9.90 0.18
N ASP A 81 -7.56 -9.66 0.08
CA ASP A 81 -6.89 -9.17 -1.13
C ASP A 81 -7.60 -7.95 -1.74
N ILE A 82 -8.03 -7.00 -0.90
CA ILE A 82 -8.75 -5.82 -1.37
C ILE A 82 -7.85 -5.05 -2.35
N ALA A 83 -8.42 -4.73 -3.51
CA ALA A 83 -7.72 -4.00 -4.55
C ALA A 83 -7.22 -2.64 -4.04
N PRO A 84 -6.01 -2.20 -4.45
CA PRO A 84 -5.50 -0.91 -4.06
C PRO A 84 -6.33 0.23 -4.66
N PRO A 85 -6.19 1.45 -4.12
CA PRO A 85 -6.91 2.63 -4.62
C PRO A 85 -6.81 2.80 -6.13
N LYS A 86 -7.92 3.19 -6.77
CA LYS A 86 -8.01 3.42 -8.22
C LYS A 86 -6.84 4.25 -8.81
N PRO A 87 -6.33 5.31 -8.16
CA PRO A 87 -5.18 6.06 -8.69
C PRO A 87 -3.92 5.22 -8.92
N ILE A 88 -3.68 4.20 -8.09
CA ILE A 88 -2.55 3.28 -8.24
C ILE A 88 -2.74 2.42 -9.50
N LEU A 89 -3.95 1.88 -9.69
CA LEU A 89 -4.28 1.08 -10.87
C LEU A 89 -4.15 1.90 -12.17
N GLU A 90 -4.63 3.15 -12.16
CA GLU A 90 -4.50 4.05 -13.31
C GLU A 90 -3.05 4.44 -13.60
N GLN A 91 -2.22 4.59 -12.56
CA GLN A 91 -0.78 4.81 -12.75
C GLN A 91 -0.10 3.60 -13.42
N ILE A 92 -0.42 2.39 -12.98
CA ILE A 92 0.08 1.14 -13.59
C ILE A 92 -0.30 1.09 -15.07
N LYS A 93 -1.58 1.35 -15.39
CA LYS A 93 -2.07 1.40 -16.77
C LYS A 93 -1.31 2.41 -17.62
N LYS A 94 -1.14 3.63 -17.10
CA LYS A 94 -0.43 4.70 -17.80
C LYS A 94 1.02 4.34 -18.11
N ILE A 95 1.70 3.65 -17.19
CA ILE A 95 3.08 3.20 -17.40
C ILE A 95 3.12 2.12 -18.49
N ALA A 96 2.22 1.14 -18.42
CA ALA A 96 2.17 0.04 -19.38
C ALA A 96 1.81 0.51 -20.80
N LEU A 97 0.84 1.43 -20.96
CA LEU A 97 0.50 2.05 -22.24
C LEU A 97 1.63 2.92 -22.83
N GLY A 98 2.61 3.31 -22.02
CA GLY A 98 3.79 4.04 -22.50
C GLY A 98 4.86 3.15 -23.13
N VAL A 99 4.68 1.83 -23.13
CA VAL A 99 5.63 0.88 -23.72
C VAL A 99 5.22 0.57 -25.16
N GLU A 100 6.18 0.67 -26.08
CA GLU A 100 5.97 0.34 -27.49
C GLU A 100 5.55 -1.13 -27.67
N GLY A 101 4.58 -1.34 -28.55
CA GLY A 101 3.99 -2.66 -28.81
C GLY A 101 2.80 -3.01 -27.90
N ILE A 102 2.48 -2.21 -26.89
CA ILE A 102 1.23 -2.36 -26.11
C ILE A 102 0.14 -1.50 -26.76
N GLU A 103 -0.92 -2.15 -27.27
CA GLU A 103 -2.03 -1.44 -27.91
C GLU A 103 -3.12 -1.08 -26.91
N HIS A 104 -3.55 -2.07 -26.12
CA HIS A 104 -4.63 -1.91 -25.14
C HIS A 104 -4.32 -2.63 -23.83
N ILE A 105 -4.98 -2.19 -22.76
CA ILE A 105 -4.98 -2.87 -21.46
C ILE A 105 -6.40 -3.31 -21.15
N THR A 106 -6.63 -4.61 -21.20
CA THR A 106 -7.96 -5.20 -20.96
C THR A 106 -8.28 -5.27 -19.48
N ASP A 107 -7.29 -5.58 -18.63
CA ASP A 107 -7.50 -5.74 -17.19
C ASP A 107 -6.23 -5.38 -16.39
N VAL A 108 -6.42 -4.74 -15.24
CA VAL A 108 -5.40 -4.45 -14.25
C VAL A 108 -5.92 -4.88 -12.90
N ARG A 109 -5.19 -5.80 -12.27
CA ARG A 109 -5.42 -6.20 -10.90
C ARG A 109 -4.13 -6.01 -10.13
N ALA A 110 -4.28 -5.60 -8.89
CA ALA A 110 -3.17 -5.55 -7.97
C ALA A 110 -3.68 -5.98 -6.60
N ARG A 111 -2.82 -6.64 -5.85
CA ARG A 111 -3.07 -7.01 -4.46
C ARG A 111 -1.88 -6.62 -3.62
N LYS A 112 -2.12 -6.36 -2.35
CA LYS A 112 -1.08 -6.04 -1.38
C LYS A 112 -0.61 -7.34 -0.72
N THR A 113 0.69 -7.56 -0.71
CA THR A 113 1.33 -8.68 -0.02
C THR A 113 2.41 -8.14 0.89
N GLY A 114 2.12 -8.08 2.19
CA GLY A 114 3.00 -7.41 3.16
C GLY A 114 3.18 -5.93 2.82
N PRO A 115 4.42 -5.42 2.70
CA PRO A 115 4.67 -4.02 2.33
C PRO A 115 4.64 -3.77 0.81
N TYR A 116 4.46 -4.81 -0.02
CA TYR A 116 4.60 -4.70 -1.48
C TYR A 116 3.27 -4.92 -2.20
N LEU A 117 3.23 -4.50 -3.46
CA LEU A 117 2.16 -4.77 -4.41
C LEU A 117 2.60 -5.85 -5.41
N ILE A 118 1.72 -6.81 -5.65
CA ILE A 118 1.83 -7.75 -6.78
C ILE A 118 0.79 -7.36 -7.80
N VAL A 119 1.22 -7.20 -9.06
CA VAL A 119 0.39 -6.71 -10.16
C VAL A 119 0.18 -7.81 -11.19
N ASP A 120 -1.07 -8.00 -11.59
CA ASP A 120 -1.48 -8.86 -12.69
C ASP A 120 -2.08 -7.97 -13.79
N LEU A 121 -1.43 -7.94 -14.95
CA LEU A 121 -1.77 -7.08 -16.07
C LEU A 121 -2.15 -7.94 -17.29
N LYS A 122 -3.26 -7.61 -17.95
CA LYS A 122 -3.60 -8.16 -19.26
C LYS A 122 -3.46 -7.09 -20.31
N VAL A 123 -2.61 -7.34 -21.30
CA VAL A 123 -2.34 -6.43 -22.42
C VAL A 123 -2.73 -7.07 -23.73
N GLU A 124 -3.14 -6.23 -24.67
CA GLU A 124 -3.34 -6.61 -26.06
C GLU A 124 -2.22 -6.03 -26.93
N ILE A 125 -1.76 -6.84 -27.87
CA ILE A 125 -0.63 -6.58 -28.78
C ILE A 125 -1.04 -7.06 -30.18
N ASP A 126 -0.47 -6.48 -31.24
CA ASP A 126 -0.66 -6.94 -32.62
C ASP A 126 -0.52 -8.47 -32.74
N SER A 127 -1.56 -9.11 -33.25
CA SER A 127 -1.62 -10.54 -33.56
C SER A 127 -0.50 -11.05 -34.48
N LYS A 128 0.12 -10.16 -35.27
CA LYS A 128 1.23 -10.47 -36.18
C LYS A 128 2.60 -10.38 -35.51
N MET A 129 2.68 -9.84 -34.29
CA MET A 129 3.92 -9.74 -33.54
C MET A 129 4.44 -11.14 -33.19
N SER A 130 5.75 -11.35 -33.30
CA SER A 130 6.33 -12.63 -32.94
C SER A 130 6.19 -12.88 -31.43
N VAL A 131 6.17 -14.15 -31.01
CA VAL A 131 6.14 -14.52 -29.59
C VAL A 131 7.36 -13.97 -28.84
N ALA A 132 8.51 -13.88 -29.50
CA ALA A 132 9.72 -13.33 -28.92
C ALA A 132 9.60 -11.82 -28.65
N ASP A 133 9.07 -11.08 -29.63
CA ASP A 133 8.91 -9.62 -29.51
C ASP A 133 7.83 -9.27 -28.48
N SER A 134 6.71 -10.02 -28.46
CA SER A 134 5.66 -9.80 -27.47
C SER A 134 6.11 -10.16 -26.04
N HIS A 135 6.92 -11.21 -25.88
CA HIS A 135 7.59 -11.50 -24.61
C HIS A 135 8.55 -10.38 -24.20
N HIS A 136 9.27 -9.79 -25.16
CA HIS A 136 10.15 -8.65 -24.90
C HIS A 136 9.36 -7.43 -24.42
N ALA A 137 8.27 -7.07 -25.11
CA ALA A 137 7.39 -5.96 -24.74
C ALA A 137 6.80 -6.15 -23.33
N ALA A 138 6.27 -7.33 -23.03
CA ALA A 138 5.81 -7.69 -21.69
C ALA A 138 6.91 -7.55 -20.62
N GLY A 139 8.14 -7.95 -20.95
CA GLY A 139 9.31 -7.75 -20.11
C GLY A 139 9.67 -6.27 -19.88
N VAL A 140 9.54 -5.42 -20.89
CA VAL A 140 9.73 -3.97 -20.77
C VAL A 140 8.66 -3.38 -19.85
N VAL A 141 7.39 -3.74 -20.02
CA VAL A 141 6.29 -3.30 -19.14
C VAL A 141 6.57 -3.64 -17.68
N LYS A 142 6.94 -4.89 -17.40
CA LYS A 142 7.32 -5.34 -16.05
C LYS A 142 8.42 -4.46 -15.46
N ARG A 143 9.52 -4.26 -16.20
CA ARG A 143 10.67 -3.46 -15.73
C ARG A 143 10.28 -1.99 -15.50
N GLU A 144 9.49 -1.39 -16.40
CA GLU A 144 9.07 0.00 -16.28
C GLU A 144 8.18 0.26 -15.07
N ILE A 145 7.23 -0.64 -14.80
CA ILE A 145 6.37 -0.55 -13.61
C ILE A 145 7.22 -0.65 -12.34
N MET A 146 8.06 -1.69 -12.23
CA MET A 146 8.91 -1.88 -11.05
C MET A 146 9.92 -0.75 -10.84
N ARG A 147 10.40 -0.13 -11.93
CA ARG A 147 11.32 1.03 -11.87
C ARG A 147 10.63 2.30 -11.39
N LYS A 148 9.40 2.56 -11.84
CA LYS A 148 8.65 3.79 -11.52
C LYS A 148 7.84 3.69 -10.23
N MET A 149 7.55 2.48 -9.77
CA MET A 149 6.76 2.20 -8.56
C MET A 149 7.54 1.24 -7.64
N PRO A 150 8.41 1.76 -6.77
CA PRO A 150 9.28 0.95 -5.91
C PRO A 150 8.54 0.02 -4.95
N ASP A 151 7.26 0.30 -4.68
CA ASP A 151 6.41 -0.53 -3.82
C ASP A 151 5.86 -1.78 -4.56
N VAL A 152 6.06 -1.89 -5.89
CA VAL A 152 5.68 -3.07 -6.68
C VAL A 152 6.81 -4.09 -6.66
N SER A 153 6.58 -5.25 -6.06
CA SER A 153 7.60 -6.32 -5.97
C SER A 153 7.63 -7.21 -7.20
N ASP A 154 6.48 -7.43 -7.84
CA ASP A 154 6.38 -8.26 -9.03
C ASP A 154 5.22 -7.84 -9.94
N VAL A 155 5.39 -8.13 -11.23
CA VAL A 155 4.38 -7.90 -12.27
C VAL A 155 4.31 -9.13 -13.15
N MET A 156 3.12 -9.72 -13.27
CA MET A 156 2.79 -10.72 -14.27
C MET A 156 2.03 -10.06 -15.41
N VAL A 157 2.53 -10.19 -16.64
CA VAL A 157 1.91 -9.63 -17.83
C VAL A 157 1.41 -10.78 -18.69
N HIS A 158 0.10 -10.86 -18.88
CA HIS A 158 -0.55 -11.77 -19.80
C HIS A 158 -0.78 -11.06 -21.14
N VAL A 159 -0.22 -11.63 -22.21
CA VAL A 159 -0.33 -11.08 -23.55
C VAL A 159 -1.47 -11.76 -24.28
N ASN A 160 -2.42 -10.95 -24.77
CA ASN A 160 -3.47 -11.36 -25.67
C ASN A 160 -3.22 -10.79 -27.07
N PRO A 161 -3.57 -11.50 -28.14
CA PRO A 161 -3.61 -10.89 -29.46
C PRO A 161 -4.76 -9.89 -29.50
N HIS A 162 -4.51 -8.70 -30.06
CA HIS A 162 -5.57 -7.79 -30.43
C HIS A 162 -6.31 -8.38 -31.64
N ILE A 163 -7.52 -8.87 -31.40
CA ILE A 163 -8.43 -9.33 -32.44
C ILE A 163 -9.50 -8.26 -32.54
N ALA A 164 -9.48 -7.48 -33.61
CA ALA A 164 -10.58 -6.60 -33.95
C ALA A 164 -11.82 -7.49 -34.14
N HIS A 165 -12.72 -7.47 -33.16
CA HIS A 165 -14.07 -7.98 -33.37
C HIS A 165 -14.85 -6.84 -34.04
N ASP A 166 -15.15 -7.04 -35.32
CA ASP A 166 -16.09 -6.21 -36.10
C ASP A 166 -17.45 -6.06 -35.38
#